data_AF-A0A396S0V2-F1
#
_entry.id   AF-A0A396S0V2-F1
#
_cell.length_a   1.000
_cell.length_b   1.000
_cell.length_c   1.000
_cell.angle_alpha   90.00
_cell.angle_beta   90.00
_cell.angle_gamma   90.00
#
_symmetry.space_group_name_H-M   'P 1'
#
loop_
_entity.id
_entity.type
_entity.pdbx_description
1 polymer ?
#
loop_
_entity_poly.entity_id
_entity_poly.type
_entity_poly.pdbx_seq_one_letter_code
_entity_poly.pdbx_strand_id
1 'polypeptide(L)'
;MQLDLIRISLSEQTLTGYQAGQAVCHFPVSTAVNGAGEREGSGCTPRGRHRIRARIGDGQPLRAVFVGRRPTGELWSPELAAQYPLRDWILTRILWLCGEQPGFNRGGDCDSQRRYIYLHGTADDQPMGVARSHGCIRLRNQDMLELFELTPVGCQVIIDDGATGPLTGDSA
;
A
#
# COMPACT_ATOMS: atom_id res chain seq x y z
N MET A 1 -11.92 -14.90 8.86
CA MET A 1 -12.22 -14.83 7.41
C MET A 1 -11.33 -13.73 6.83
N GLN A 2 -10.95 -13.82 5.56
CA GLN A 2 -9.89 -13.01 4.94
C GLN A 2 -10.48 -12.07 3.87
N LEU A 3 -9.83 -10.93 3.62
CA LEU A 3 -10.25 -9.99 2.57
C LEU A 3 -10.08 -10.63 1.19
N ASP A 4 -11.06 -10.43 0.31
CA ASP A 4 -10.94 -10.74 -1.12
C ASP A 4 -10.59 -9.51 -1.97
N LEU A 5 -10.95 -8.31 -1.50
CA LEU A 5 -10.70 -7.05 -2.19
C LEU A 5 -10.28 -5.95 -1.22
N ILE A 6 -9.30 -5.16 -1.66
CA ILE A 6 -8.94 -3.86 -1.11
C ILE A 6 -9.16 -2.81 -2.18
N ARG A 7 -9.86 -1.74 -1.85
CA ARG A 7 -10.01 -0.57 -2.71
C ARG A 7 -9.25 0.61 -2.10
N ILE A 8 -8.48 1.32 -2.91
CA ILE A 8 -7.70 2.49 -2.52
C ILE A 8 -8.15 3.67 -3.38
N SER A 9 -8.66 4.72 -2.74
CA SER A 9 -9.07 5.95 -3.39
C SER A 9 -7.96 7.01 -3.28
N LEU A 10 -7.48 7.49 -4.42
CA LEU A 10 -6.45 8.53 -4.49
C LEU A 10 -7.01 9.93 -4.22
N SER A 11 -8.27 10.23 -4.51
CA SER A 11 -8.83 11.54 -4.16
C SER A 11 -9.20 11.63 -2.68
N GLU A 12 -9.77 10.55 -2.13
CA GLU A 12 -10.18 10.51 -0.73
C GLU A 12 -9.02 10.19 0.21
N GLN A 13 -7.90 9.65 -0.32
CA GLN A 13 -6.77 9.14 0.47
C GLN A 13 -7.23 8.13 1.52
N THR A 14 -8.04 7.16 1.07
CA THR A 14 -8.59 6.10 1.91
C THR A 14 -8.34 4.72 1.33
N LEU A 15 -8.39 3.73 2.20
CA LEU A 15 -8.40 2.31 1.88
C LEU A 15 -9.63 1.67 2.52
N THR A 16 -10.38 0.89 1.75
CA THR A 16 -11.49 0.07 2.25
C THR A 16 -11.23 -1.39 1.92
N GLY A 17 -11.28 -2.26 2.92
CA GLY A 17 -11.18 -3.71 2.77
C GLY A 17 -12.55 -4.36 2.74
N TYR A 18 -12.74 -5.32 1.83
CA TYR A 18 -13.99 -6.03 1.61
C TYR A 18 -13.83 -7.53 1.80
N GLN A 19 -14.90 -8.13 2.31
CA GLN A 19 -15.10 -9.56 2.41
C GLN A 19 -16.48 -9.92 1.84
N ALA A 20 -16.52 -10.74 0.80
CA ALA A 20 -17.73 -11.14 0.06
C ALA A 20 -18.62 -9.93 -0.30
N GLY A 21 -18.00 -8.83 -0.74
CA GLY A 21 -18.68 -7.59 -1.10
C GLY A 21 -19.08 -6.69 0.08
N GLN A 22 -18.87 -7.11 1.34
CA GLN A 22 -19.13 -6.28 2.52
C GLN A 22 -17.86 -5.56 2.96
N ALA A 23 -17.93 -4.25 3.18
CA ALA A 23 -16.83 -3.49 3.75
C ALA A 23 -16.63 -3.86 5.23
N VAL A 24 -15.41 -4.25 5.61
CA VAL A 24 -15.09 -4.73 6.97
C VAL A 24 -14.02 -3.89 7.67
N CYS A 25 -13.20 -3.15 6.93
CA CYS A 25 -12.25 -2.20 7.50
C CYS A 25 -12.09 -0.97 6.60
N HIS A 26 -11.75 0.17 7.20
CA HIS A 26 -11.53 1.44 6.51
C HIS A 26 -10.41 2.21 7.20
N PHE A 27 -9.39 2.62 6.43
CA PHE A 27 -8.21 3.31 6.96
C PHE A 27 -7.86 4.55 6.12
N PRO A 28 -7.45 5.65 6.74
CA PRO A 28 -6.82 6.74 6.01
C PRO A 28 -5.43 6.27 5.52
N VAL A 29 -5.05 6.70 4.31
CA VAL A 29 -3.74 6.37 3.73
C VAL A 29 -3.00 7.64 3.31
N SER A 30 -1.72 7.50 2.99
CA SER A 30 -0.97 8.52 2.27
C SER A 30 -0.30 7.91 1.03
N THR A 31 -0.74 8.38 -0.13
CA THR A 31 -0.24 7.96 -1.44
C THR A 31 0.74 8.99 -2.01
N ALA A 32 1.17 8.81 -3.25
CA ALA A 32 2.21 9.62 -3.86
C ALA A 32 1.85 11.10 -3.97
N VAL A 33 2.77 11.97 -3.57
CA VAL A 33 2.62 13.43 -3.74
C VAL A 33 2.49 13.83 -5.23
N ASN A 34 3.09 13.05 -6.14
CA ASN A 34 2.98 13.24 -7.59
C ASN A 34 1.63 12.74 -8.17
N GLY A 35 0.75 12.22 -7.32
CA GLY A 35 -0.56 11.72 -7.71
C GLY A 35 -0.51 10.37 -8.43
N ALA A 36 -1.45 10.18 -9.35
CA ALA A 36 -1.61 8.95 -10.10
C ALA A 36 -0.61 8.84 -11.26
N GLY A 37 -0.10 7.63 -11.52
CA GLY A 37 0.79 7.39 -12.65
C GLY A 37 1.56 6.07 -12.59
N GLU A 38 1.67 5.44 -13.74
CA GLU A 38 2.13 4.05 -13.84
C GLU A 38 3.59 3.93 -14.31
N ARG A 39 4.14 4.99 -14.93
CA ARG A 39 5.49 4.99 -15.49
C ARG A 39 6.59 4.83 -14.44
N GLU A 40 7.63 4.09 -14.79
CA GLU A 40 8.87 3.93 -14.04
C GLU A 40 9.53 5.28 -13.78
N GLY A 41 10.10 5.47 -12.59
CA GLY A 41 10.71 6.73 -12.18
C GLY A 41 9.76 7.93 -11.99
N SER A 42 8.44 7.77 -12.19
CA SER A 42 7.48 8.89 -12.04
C SER A 42 7.28 9.36 -10.60
N GLY A 43 7.57 8.51 -9.61
CA GLY A 43 7.22 8.75 -8.20
C GLY A 43 5.70 8.76 -7.94
N CYS A 44 4.87 8.40 -8.92
CA CYS A 44 3.41 8.35 -8.79
C CYS A 44 2.92 7.01 -8.24
N THR A 45 1.69 6.98 -7.69
CA THR A 45 1.01 5.73 -7.32
C THR A 45 0.31 5.16 -8.56
N PRO A 46 0.59 3.91 -8.98
CA PRO A 46 -0.06 3.34 -10.16
C PRO A 46 -1.53 3.03 -9.89
N ARG A 47 -2.38 3.28 -10.89
CA ARG A 47 -3.79 2.90 -10.81
C ARG A 47 -4.04 1.49 -11.32
N GLY A 48 -5.30 1.06 -11.21
CA GLY A 48 -5.83 -0.13 -11.83
C GLY A 48 -5.79 -1.35 -10.92
N ARG A 49 -5.99 -2.51 -11.54
CA ARG A 49 -6.04 -3.81 -10.88
C ARG A 49 -4.64 -4.30 -10.55
N HIS A 50 -4.50 -4.72 -9.31
CA HIS A 50 -3.33 -5.33 -8.74
C HIS A 50 -3.78 -6.55 -7.90
N ARG A 51 -2.81 -7.34 -7.48
CA ARG A 51 -2.97 -8.35 -6.44
C ARG A 51 -1.87 -8.26 -5.40
N ILE A 52 -2.15 -8.73 -4.20
CA ILE A 52 -1.11 -8.99 -3.19
C ILE A 52 -0.25 -10.14 -3.66
N ARG A 53 0.97 -9.85 -4.11
CA ARG A 53 1.93 -10.84 -4.58
C ARG A 53 2.63 -11.56 -3.43
N ALA A 54 2.96 -10.82 -2.38
CA ALA A 54 3.68 -11.32 -1.23
C ALA A 54 3.31 -10.52 0.03
N ARG A 55 3.34 -11.22 1.16
CA ARG A 55 3.22 -10.68 2.51
C ARG A 55 4.60 -10.79 3.17
N ILE A 56 5.12 -9.71 3.70
CA ILE A 56 6.48 -9.67 4.26
C ILE A 56 6.45 -9.00 5.63
N GLY A 57 7.15 -9.62 6.59
CA GLY A 57 7.22 -9.15 7.97
C GLY A 57 6.31 -9.89 8.94
N ASP A 58 5.70 -11.02 8.55
CA ASP A 58 4.93 -11.85 9.48
C ASP A 58 5.78 -12.23 10.71
N GLY A 59 5.17 -12.15 11.89
CA GLY A 59 5.84 -12.33 13.19
C GLY A 59 6.84 -11.24 13.60
N GLN A 60 7.11 -10.22 12.77
CA GLN A 60 8.01 -9.14 13.17
C GLN A 60 7.35 -8.19 14.19
N PRO A 61 8.11 -7.52 15.06
CA PRO A 61 7.56 -6.53 15.98
C PRO A 61 6.88 -5.35 15.25
N LEU A 62 5.95 -4.67 15.93
CA LEU A 62 5.39 -3.40 15.46
C LEU A 62 6.54 -2.39 15.28
N ARG A 63 6.47 -1.54 14.24
CA ARG A 63 7.51 -0.56 13.90
C ARG A 63 8.85 -1.17 13.45
N ALA A 64 8.91 -2.47 13.19
CA ALA A 64 10.08 -3.09 12.57
C ALA A 64 10.46 -2.38 11.28
N VAL A 65 11.75 -2.08 11.10
CA VAL A 65 12.25 -1.37 9.91
C VAL A 65 12.65 -2.36 8.83
N PHE A 66 12.30 -2.05 7.58
CA PHE A 66 12.64 -2.86 6.42
C PHE A 66 13.49 -2.09 5.41
N VAL A 67 14.50 -2.75 4.84
CA VAL A 67 15.30 -2.26 3.71
C VAL A 67 15.37 -3.36 2.65
N GLY A 68 15.04 -3.04 1.40
CA GLY A 68 15.01 -4.04 0.33
C GLY A 68 14.07 -5.22 0.62
N ARG A 69 12.99 -4.97 1.37
CA ARG A 69 12.02 -5.96 1.89
C ARG A 69 12.59 -6.97 2.89
N ARG A 70 13.71 -6.67 3.53
CA ARG A 70 14.28 -7.49 4.61
C ARG A 70 14.20 -6.72 5.93
N PRO A 71 13.81 -7.38 7.04
CA PRO A 71 13.85 -6.74 8.35
C PRO A 71 15.30 -6.41 8.69
N THR A 72 15.56 -5.22 9.22
CA THR A 72 16.92 -4.80 9.61
C THR A 72 17.27 -5.21 11.04
N GLY A 73 16.28 -5.58 11.85
CA GLY A 73 16.40 -5.76 13.29
C GLY A 73 16.20 -4.48 14.09
N GLU A 74 16.13 -3.31 13.43
CA GLU A 74 15.82 -2.03 14.06
C GLU A 74 14.31 -1.90 14.32
N LEU A 75 13.96 -1.21 15.39
CA LEU A 75 12.62 -0.69 15.65
C LEU A 75 12.63 0.81 15.46
N TRP A 76 11.67 1.32 14.69
CA TRP A 76 11.55 2.76 14.51
C TRP A 76 11.15 3.44 15.82
N SER A 77 11.83 4.54 16.10
CA SER A 77 11.49 5.51 17.15
C SER A 77 11.80 6.93 16.67
N PRO A 78 11.24 7.98 17.28
CA PRO A 78 11.60 9.36 16.96
C PRO A 78 13.10 9.66 17.07
N GLU A 79 13.79 9.06 18.04
CA GLU A 79 15.23 9.21 18.25
C GLU A 79 16.03 8.59 17.10
N LEU A 80 15.61 7.43 16.60
CA LEU A 80 16.22 6.80 15.42
C LEU A 80 15.93 7.61 14.15
N ALA A 81 14.71 8.14 14.02
CA ALA A 81 14.32 9.00 12.90
C ALA A 81 15.18 10.27 12.83
N ALA A 82 15.44 10.90 13.98
CA ALA A 82 16.26 12.11 14.08
C ALA A 82 17.73 11.87 13.68
N GLN A 83 18.26 10.66 13.87
CA GLN A 83 19.62 10.30 13.44
C GLN A 83 19.73 10.12 11.92
N TYR A 84 18.62 9.75 11.25
CA TYR A 84 18.58 9.50 9.80
C TYR A 84 17.42 10.25 9.13
N PRO A 85 17.44 11.60 9.12
CA PRO A 85 16.29 12.41 8.71
C PRO A 85 15.91 12.27 7.23
N LEU A 86 16.83 11.76 6.39
CA LEU A 86 16.61 11.57 4.96
C LEU A 86 16.26 10.11 4.58
N ARG A 87 16.18 9.20 5.56
CA ARG A 87 15.87 7.79 5.30
C ARG A 87 14.38 7.63 5.03
N ASP A 88 14.03 6.94 3.94
CA ASP A 88 12.64 6.53 3.71
C ASP A 88 12.32 5.31 4.58
N TRP A 89 11.35 5.48 5.47
CA TRP A 89 10.99 4.50 6.48
C TRP A 89 9.88 3.58 5.97
N ILE A 90 10.22 2.31 5.73
CA ILE A 90 9.25 1.24 5.49
C ILE A 90 9.12 0.43 6.77
N LEU A 91 7.97 0.51 7.42
CA LEU A 91 7.77 0.00 8.78
C LEU A 91 6.73 -1.11 8.86
N THR A 92 6.79 -1.85 9.96
CA THR A 92 5.77 -2.79 10.46
C THR A 92 5.56 -4.01 9.56
N ARG A 93 4.96 -3.85 8.38
CA ARG A 93 4.68 -4.93 7.43
C ARG A 93 4.75 -4.38 6.00
N ILE A 94 4.90 -5.28 5.03
CA ILE A 94 4.83 -4.96 3.61
C ILE A 94 3.84 -5.91 2.93
N LEU A 95 2.85 -5.35 2.24
CA LEU A 95 2.06 -6.05 1.25
C LEU A 95 2.53 -5.60 -0.15
N TRP A 96 3.16 -6.50 -0.89
CA TRP A 96 3.76 -6.16 -2.17
C TRP A 96 2.76 -6.34 -3.32
N LEU A 97 2.54 -5.27 -4.09
CA LEU A 97 1.63 -5.28 -5.21
C LEU A 97 2.27 -5.82 -6.49
N CYS A 98 1.45 -6.54 -7.27
CA CYS A 98 1.75 -6.90 -8.64
C CYS A 98 0.59 -6.42 -9.51
N GLY A 99 0.87 -5.55 -10.49
CA GLY A 99 -0.12 -5.08 -11.44
C GLY A 99 -0.62 -6.20 -12.34
N GLU A 100 -1.85 -6.09 -12.79
CA GLU A 100 -2.54 -7.13 -13.56
C GLU A 100 -2.94 -6.70 -14.98
N GLN A 101 -2.63 -5.47 -15.38
CA GLN A 101 -2.99 -4.90 -16.68
C GLN A 101 -1.74 -4.65 -17.54
N PRO A 102 -1.45 -5.54 -18.52
CA PRO A 102 -0.31 -5.39 -19.42
C PRO A 102 -0.29 -4.03 -20.13
N GLY A 103 0.87 -3.37 -20.16
CA GLY A 103 1.03 -2.06 -20.80
C GLY A 103 0.37 -0.90 -20.05
N PHE A 104 -0.25 -1.16 -18.91
CA PHE A 104 -0.80 -0.13 -18.03
C PHE A 104 -0.11 -0.11 -16.67
N ASN A 105 -0.14 -1.21 -15.91
CA ASN A 105 0.52 -1.30 -14.61
C ASN A 105 1.37 -2.59 -14.44
N ARG A 106 1.56 -3.32 -15.54
CA ARG A 106 2.27 -4.61 -15.64
C ARG A 106 3.17 -4.66 -16.87
N GLY A 107 4.42 -5.07 -16.68
CA GLY A 107 5.44 -5.17 -17.73
C GLY A 107 6.00 -3.82 -18.18
N GLY A 108 7.05 -3.87 -19.01
CA GLY A 108 7.65 -2.68 -19.62
C GLY A 108 8.10 -1.62 -18.61
N ASP A 109 7.87 -0.36 -18.96
CA ASP A 109 8.15 0.83 -18.15
C ASP A 109 6.99 1.18 -17.20
N CYS A 110 6.02 0.28 -16.98
CA CYS A 110 4.86 0.54 -16.13
C CYS A 110 4.63 -0.53 -15.05
N ASP A 111 5.59 -1.43 -14.83
CA ASP A 111 5.41 -2.58 -13.96
C ASP A 111 5.44 -2.22 -12.47
N SER A 112 4.28 -2.26 -11.82
CA SER A 112 4.12 -1.89 -10.40
C SER A 112 4.97 -2.75 -9.46
N GLN A 113 5.20 -4.02 -9.80
CA GLN A 113 6.01 -4.91 -8.97
C GLN A 113 7.49 -4.53 -9.04
N ARG A 114 8.01 -4.28 -10.25
CA ARG A 114 9.39 -3.82 -10.49
C ARG A 114 9.64 -2.43 -9.89
N ARG A 115 8.62 -1.58 -9.93
CA ARG A 115 8.58 -0.26 -9.28
C ARG A 115 8.50 -0.32 -7.74
N TYR A 116 8.46 -1.51 -7.15
CA TYR A 116 8.45 -1.70 -5.69
C TYR A 116 7.27 -1.03 -4.97
N ILE A 117 6.07 -1.07 -5.58
CA ILE A 117 4.88 -0.47 -4.98
C ILE A 117 4.33 -1.37 -3.87
N TYR A 118 4.20 -0.80 -2.67
CA TYR A 118 3.78 -1.51 -1.45
C TYR A 118 2.62 -0.80 -0.75
N LEU A 119 1.88 -1.58 0.05
CA LEU A 119 1.26 -1.04 1.27
C LEU A 119 2.20 -1.32 2.43
N HIS A 120 2.49 -0.32 3.25
CA HIS A 120 3.37 -0.47 4.41
C HIS A 120 3.06 0.50 5.55
N GLY A 121 3.55 0.20 6.74
CA GLY A 121 3.48 1.10 7.90
C GLY A 121 4.45 2.27 7.73
N THR A 122 4.11 3.42 8.31
CA THR A 122 4.94 4.63 8.25
C THR A 122 5.19 5.24 9.63
N ALA A 123 6.12 6.18 9.70
CA ALA A 123 6.45 6.92 10.92
C ALA A 123 5.23 7.72 11.41
N ASP A 124 5.09 7.85 12.74
CA ASP A 124 3.89 8.44 13.35
C ASP A 124 3.76 9.96 13.06
N ASP A 125 4.85 10.62 12.67
CA ASP A 125 4.92 12.03 12.31
C ASP A 125 4.46 12.33 10.86
N GLN A 126 4.29 11.30 10.03
CA GLN A 126 3.81 11.48 8.65
C GLN A 126 2.30 11.74 8.65
N PRO A 127 1.75 12.57 7.75
CA PRO A 127 0.30 12.80 7.68
C PRO A 127 -0.42 11.64 7.00
N MET A 128 -1.65 11.34 7.42
CA MET A 128 -2.58 10.41 6.76
C MET A 128 -3.79 11.19 6.21
N GLY A 129 -4.45 10.67 5.18
CA GLY A 129 -5.51 11.37 4.47
C GLY A 129 -5.00 12.46 3.50
N VAL A 130 -3.67 12.52 3.28
CA VAL A 130 -3.03 13.49 2.38
C VAL A 130 -1.90 12.80 1.62
N ALA A 131 -1.80 13.04 0.32
CA ALA A 131 -0.76 12.47 -0.53
C ALA A 131 0.63 13.06 -0.22
N ARG A 132 1.55 12.24 0.32
CA ARG A 132 2.91 12.63 0.75
C ARG A 132 3.98 11.54 0.57
N SER A 133 3.65 10.42 -0.05
CA SER A 133 4.62 9.37 -0.35
C SER A 133 5.36 9.59 -1.67
N HIS A 134 6.29 8.69 -2.00
CA HIS A 134 7.04 8.67 -3.26
C HIS A 134 6.56 7.56 -4.23
N GLY A 135 5.35 7.03 -4.04
CA GLY A 135 4.78 5.98 -4.89
C GLY A 135 4.05 4.88 -4.12
N CYS A 136 4.55 4.53 -2.93
CA CYS A 136 3.92 3.53 -2.07
C CYS A 136 2.67 4.07 -1.37
N ILE A 137 1.86 3.17 -0.82
CA ILE A 137 0.69 3.50 -0.01
C ILE A 137 1.07 3.31 1.46
N ARG A 138 1.10 4.42 2.20
CA ARG A 138 1.45 4.44 3.62
C ARG A 138 0.20 4.31 4.48
N LEU A 139 0.31 3.51 5.54
CA LEU A 139 -0.68 3.37 6.60
C LEU A 139 -0.03 3.67 7.96
N ARG A 140 -0.86 4.00 8.97
CA ARG A 140 -0.40 3.97 10.36
C ARG A 140 0.07 2.56 10.71
N ASN A 141 1.03 2.46 11.64
CA ASN A 141 1.59 1.17 12.03
C ASN A 141 0.53 0.20 12.54
N GLN A 142 -0.45 0.69 13.32
CA GLN A 142 -1.52 -0.15 13.84
C GLN A 142 -2.47 -0.62 12.73
N ASP A 143 -2.93 0.29 11.88
CA ASP A 143 -3.79 0.00 10.73
C ASP A 143 -3.12 -0.97 9.75
N MET A 144 -1.81 -0.81 9.51
CA MET A 144 -1.04 -1.73 8.68
C MET A 144 -0.99 -3.13 9.30
N LEU A 145 -0.81 -3.24 10.61
CA LEU A 145 -0.80 -4.54 11.28
C LEU A 145 -2.17 -5.22 11.15
N GLU A 146 -3.25 -4.49 11.41
CA GLU A 146 -4.62 -5.00 11.25
C GLU A 146 -4.91 -5.44 9.80
N LEU A 147 -4.62 -4.56 8.83
CA LEU A 147 -4.77 -4.88 7.41
C LEU A 147 -3.96 -6.13 7.03
N PHE A 148 -2.74 -6.27 7.53
CA PHE A 148 -1.87 -7.41 7.22
C PHE A 148 -2.44 -8.74 7.69
N GLU A 149 -3.06 -8.78 8.87
CA GLU A 149 -3.70 -9.99 9.41
C GLU A 149 -4.94 -10.39 8.59
N LEU A 150 -5.69 -9.41 8.10
CA LEU A 150 -6.89 -9.64 7.30
C LEU A 150 -6.58 -10.02 5.84
N THR A 151 -5.41 -9.66 5.32
CA THR A 151 -5.12 -9.69 3.88
C THR A 151 -4.27 -10.90 3.46
N PRO A 152 -4.78 -11.82 2.64
CA PRO A 152 -4.01 -12.94 2.10
C PRO A 152 -3.23 -12.60 0.83
N VAL A 153 -2.27 -13.46 0.48
CA VAL A 153 -1.68 -13.47 -0.86
C VAL A 153 -2.77 -13.79 -1.87
N GLY A 154 -2.79 -13.03 -2.97
CA GLY A 154 -3.82 -13.14 -4.01
C GLY A 154 -5.04 -12.25 -3.79
N CYS A 155 -5.20 -11.60 -2.63
CA CYS A 155 -6.21 -10.57 -2.44
C CYS A 155 -6.11 -9.49 -3.53
N GLN A 156 -7.24 -9.13 -4.12
CA GLN A 156 -7.31 -8.13 -5.17
C GLN A 156 -7.10 -6.74 -4.57
N VAL A 157 -6.41 -5.87 -5.30
CA VAL A 157 -6.24 -4.46 -4.94
C VAL A 157 -6.63 -3.62 -6.13
N ILE A 158 -7.57 -2.71 -5.94
CA ILE A 158 -7.98 -1.72 -6.93
C ILE A 158 -7.52 -0.35 -6.44
N ILE A 159 -6.75 0.35 -7.26
CA ILE A 159 -6.33 1.72 -6.99
C ILE A 159 -6.98 2.63 -8.04
N ASP A 160 -7.81 3.57 -7.59
CA ASP A 160 -8.57 4.45 -8.46
C ASP A 160 -8.59 5.89 -7.94
N ASP A 161 -8.98 6.83 -8.79
CA ASP A 161 -9.02 8.25 -8.45
C ASP A 161 -10.21 8.63 -7.53
N GLY A 162 -11.01 7.67 -7.05
CA GLY A 162 -12.19 7.88 -6.18
C GLY A 162 -13.46 8.33 -6.92
N ALA A 163 -13.40 8.57 -8.23
CA ALA A 163 -14.54 9.04 -9.04
C ALA A 163 -15.52 7.94 -9.47
N THR A 164 -15.26 6.67 -9.14
CA THR A 164 -16.16 5.56 -9.51
C THR A 164 -17.00 5.13 -8.31
N GLY A 165 -18.33 5.20 -8.47
CA GLY A 165 -19.28 4.62 -7.53
C GLY A 165 -19.03 3.10 -7.32
N PRO A 166 -19.77 2.45 -6.40
CA PRO A 166 -19.56 1.05 -6.09
C PRO A 166 -19.53 0.21 -7.37
N LEU A 167 -18.54 -0.68 -7.46
CA LEU A 167 -18.43 -1.69 -8.50
C LEU A 167 -19.66 -2.61 -8.40
N THR A 168 -20.75 -2.23 -9.06
CA THR A 168 -21.84 -3.16 -9.35
C THR A 168 -21.26 -4.19 -10.30
N GLY A 169 -21.06 -5.40 -9.81
CA GLY A 169 -20.59 -6.52 -10.60
C GLY A 169 -21.52 -6.74 -11.78
N ASP A 170 -20.98 -6.63 -12.99
CA ASP A 170 -21.62 -7.24 -14.15
C ASP A 170 -21.71 -8.74 -13.89
N SER A 171 -22.93 -9.17 -13.65
CA SER A 171 -23.31 -10.57 -13.66
C SER A 171 -23.49 -10.94 -15.13
N ALA A 172 -22.57 -11.76 -15.66
CA ALA A 172 -22.83 -12.55 -16.85
C ALA A 172 -23.57 -13.84 -16.46
#